data_AF-Q6KC96-F1
#
_entry.id   AF-Q6KC96-F1
#
_cell.length_a   1.000
_cell.length_b   1.000
_cell.length_c   1.000
_cell.angle_alpha   90.00
_cell.angle_beta   90.00
_cell.angle_gamma   90.00
#
_symmetry.space_group_name_H-M   'P 1'
#
loop_
_entity.id
_entity.type
_entity.pdbx_description
1 polymer ?
#
loop_
_entity_poly.entity_id
_entity_poly.type
_entity_poly.pdbx_seq_one_letter_code
_entity_poly.pdbx_strand_id
1 'polypeptide(L)'
;SMDFMYHLPNSLTRLHLIANKKGKMSRLIQEIKWPLVLGDFVFKNFNIDYRILELLNLEVSRLEAINIRGGNIKTFDIDLFPVSVKHLTLMEMGIQELPASFERLKNLRKLSLMGNQLKAVNSVKLPASSLEALDIRQCDLRLISPFLVSMYEEKNKNAKLRIQATGNLNLSVIDVRKVMKAIKGLSLELSKFDETLREISNHSSRLSCMHGIFDPYADETKASGKSDIILDYDSDDLYNGS
;
A
#
# COMPACT_ATOMS: atom_id res chain seq x y z
N SER A 1 26.45 -11.93 1.20
CA SER A 1 25.68 -13.06 0.64
C SER A 1 24.37 -13.17 1.39
N MET A 2 23.26 -13.54 0.71
CA MET A 2 21.94 -13.74 1.36
C MET A 2 21.72 -15.19 1.83
N ASP A 3 22.75 -16.05 1.77
CA ASP A 3 22.64 -17.48 2.13
C ASP A 3 22.17 -17.73 3.57
N PHE A 4 22.35 -16.74 4.47
CA PHE A 4 21.83 -16.82 5.83
C PHE A 4 20.30 -17.01 5.88
N MET A 5 19.58 -16.59 4.83
CA MET A 5 18.12 -16.76 4.75
C MET A 5 17.70 -18.24 4.70
N TYR A 6 18.61 -19.16 4.35
CA TYR A 6 18.36 -20.60 4.39
C TYR A 6 18.63 -21.24 5.77
N HIS A 7 19.20 -20.47 6.70
CA HIS A 7 19.65 -20.93 8.01
C HIS A 7 19.14 -20.03 9.15
N LEU A 8 17.88 -19.59 9.04
CA LEU A 8 17.25 -18.74 10.05
C LEU A 8 16.97 -19.53 11.34
N PRO A 9 17.20 -18.95 12.53
CA PRO A 9 16.91 -19.63 13.79
C PRO A 9 15.39 -19.77 14.00
N ASN A 10 14.97 -20.92 14.54
CA ASN A 10 13.54 -21.22 14.78
C ASN A 10 12.86 -20.28 15.77
N SER A 11 13.62 -19.54 16.59
CA SER A 11 13.11 -18.53 17.53
C SER A 11 12.97 -17.13 16.93
N LEU A 12 13.32 -16.94 15.64
CA LEU A 12 13.26 -15.63 14.99
C LEU A 12 11.80 -15.19 14.80
N THR A 13 11.42 -14.11 15.47
CA THR A 13 10.06 -13.56 15.41
C THR A 13 9.92 -12.41 14.42
N ARG A 14 11.02 -11.73 14.08
CA ARG A 14 11.05 -10.60 13.14
C ARG A 14 12.33 -10.63 12.30
N LEU A 15 12.21 -10.38 11.00
CA LEU A 15 13.35 -10.24 10.10
C LEU A 15 13.21 -8.99 9.24
N HIS A 16 14.11 -8.03 9.44
CA HIS A 16 14.12 -6.78 8.69
C HIS A 16 15.42 -6.68 7.89
N LEU A 17 15.29 -6.64 6.56
CA LEU A 17 16.38 -6.47 5.62
C LEU A 17 16.14 -5.18 4.86
N ILE A 18 16.93 -4.15 5.17
CA ILE A 18 16.72 -2.80 4.67
C ILE A 18 18.04 -2.29 4.11
N ALA A 19 18.06 -2.00 2.81
CA ALA A 19 19.19 -1.35 2.18
C ALA A 19 18.94 0.18 2.10
N ASN A 20 19.92 0.97 2.54
CA ASN A 20 19.86 2.44 2.46
C ASN A 20 19.95 2.97 1.02
N LYS A 21 20.45 2.16 0.08
CA LYS A 21 20.54 2.42 -1.36
C LYS A 21 20.00 1.19 -2.10
N LYS A 22 20.08 1.16 -3.44
CA LYS A 22 19.83 -0.06 -4.23
C LYS A 22 20.81 -1.16 -3.79
N GLY A 23 20.34 -2.00 -2.88
CA GLY A 23 21.04 -3.17 -2.38
C GLY A 23 21.21 -4.18 -3.50
N LYS A 24 22.40 -4.77 -3.57
CA LYS A 24 22.64 -5.90 -4.47
C LYS A 24 22.22 -7.17 -3.76
N MET A 25 21.33 -7.93 -4.37
CA MET A 25 20.95 -9.26 -3.90
C MET A 25 21.71 -10.31 -4.71
N SER A 26 22.35 -11.27 -4.03
CA SER A 26 22.79 -12.50 -4.69
C SER A 26 21.57 -13.32 -5.09
N ARG A 27 21.64 -14.01 -6.22
CA ARG A 27 20.53 -14.83 -6.71
C ARG A 27 20.10 -15.85 -5.66
N LEU A 28 18.80 -15.88 -5.33
CA LEU A 28 18.22 -16.99 -4.60
C LEU A 28 18.23 -18.23 -5.51
N ILE A 29 18.68 -19.36 -4.97
CA ILE A 29 18.85 -20.62 -5.71
C ILE A 29 17.82 -21.68 -5.32
N GLN A 30 17.12 -21.45 -4.20
CA GLN A 30 16.06 -22.32 -3.70
C GLN A 30 15.05 -21.49 -2.91
N GLU A 31 13.89 -22.09 -2.64
CA GLU A 31 12.87 -21.51 -1.79
C GLU A 31 13.34 -21.34 -0.34
N ILE A 32 12.92 -20.25 0.29
CA ILE A 32 13.23 -19.95 1.69
C ILE A 32 12.29 -20.72 2.61
N LYS A 33 12.85 -21.26 3.71
CA LYS A 33 12.07 -21.89 4.78
C LYS A 33 11.97 -20.93 5.97
N TRP A 34 10.77 -20.41 6.19
CA TRP A 34 10.51 -19.45 7.26
C TRP A 34 10.30 -20.13 8.62
N PRO A 35 10.88 -19.59 9.71
CA PRO A 35 10.54 -19.99 11.07
C PRO A 35 9.03 -19.83 11.35
N LEU A 36 8.39 -20.82 11.95
CA LEU A 36 6.94 -20.82 12.19
C LEU A 36 6.47 -19.70 13.13
N VAL A 37 7.37 -19.15 13.95
CA VAL A 37 7.11 -18.04 14.88
C VAL A 37 7.40 -16.66 14.27
N LEU A 38 7.90 -16.60 13.03
CA LEU A 38 8.17 -15.35 12.33
C LEU A 38 6.85 -14.67 11.98
N GLY A 39 6.60 -13.52 12.60
CA GLY A 39 5.36 -12.75 12.42
C GLY A 39 5.53 -11.51 11.53
N ASP A 40 6.74 -10.97 11.44
CA ASP A 40 7.02 -9.68 10.78
C ASP A 40 8.25 -9.78 9.86
N PHE A 41 8.04 -9.45 8.59
CA PHE A 41 9.06 -9.48 7.55
C PHE A 41 9.12 -8.16 6.80
N VAL A 42 10.28 -7.52 6.81
CA VAL A 42 10.56 -6.28 6.08
C VAL A 42 11.69 -6.52 5.10
N PHE A 43 11.48 -6.13 3.84
CA PHE A 43 12.44 -6.32 2.77
C PHE A 43 12.44 -5.13 1.81
N LYS A 44 13.41 -4.23 1.97
CA LYS A 44 13.42 -2.93 1.29
C LYS A 44 14.69 -2.72 0.46
N ASN A 45 14.49 -2.24 -0.76
CA ASN A 45 15.51 -1.71 -1.68
C ASN A 45 16.51 -2.73 -2.22
N PHE A 46 16.11 -4.00 -2.39
CA PHE A 46 16.95 -5.05 -2.99
C PHE A 46 16.66 -5.33 -4.48
N ASN A 47 15.83 -4.50 -5.13
CA ASN A 47 15.46 -4.62 -6.54
C ASN A 47 14.86 -5.99 -6.88
N ILE A 48 13.75 -6.32 -6.23
CA ILE A 48 13.05 -7.59 -6.40
C ILE A 48 12.39 -7.66 -7.78
N ASP A 49 12.54 -8.79 -8.45
CA ASP A 49 11.71 -9.20 -9.58
C ASP A 49 10.75 -10.33 -9.18
N TYR A 50 9.87 -10.73 -10.10
CA TYR A 50 8.87 -11.76 -9.84
C TYR A 50 9.49 -13.07 -9.34
N ARG A 51 10.62 -13.47 -9.92
CA ARG A 51 11.28 -14.73 -9.61
C ARG A 51 11.86 -14.74 -8.20
N ILE A 52 12.42 -13.61 -7.76
CA ILE A 52 12.86 -13.44 -6.37
C ILE A 52 11.65 -13.51 -5.45
N LEU A 53 10.53 -12.85 -5.79
CA LEU A 53 9.31 -12.87 -4.98
C LEU A 53 8.76 -14.30 -4.81
N GLU A 54 8.76 -15.12 -5.87
CA GLU A 54 8.41 -16.56 -5.78
C GLU A 54 9.36 -17.31 -4.85
N LEU A 55 10.66 -17.12 -4.99
CA LEU A 55 11.68 -17.82 -4.19
C LEU A 55 11.70 -17.37 -2.72
N LEU A 56 11.09 -16.22 -2.39
CA LEU A 56 10.84 -15.88 -1.00
C LEU A 56 9.89 -16.88 -0.33
N ASN A 57 9.07 -17.62 -1.09
CA ASN A 57 8.20 -18.69 -0.58
C ASN A 57 7.39 -18.27 0.66
N LEU A 58 6.77 -17.08 0.59
CA LEU A 58 6.05 -16.50 1.73
C LEU A 58 4.74 -17.24 2.00
N GLU A 59 4.17 -17.92 1.00
CA GLU A 59 2.89 -18.62 1.08
C GLU A 59 2.82 -19.67 2.19
N VAL A 60 3.92 -20.38 2.45
CA VAL A 60 4.01 -21.43 3.48
C VAL A 60 4.36 -20.89 4.88
N SER A 61 4.58 -19.58 5.00
CA SER A 61 4.91 -18.95 6.27
C SER A 61 3.67 -18.70 7.15
N ARG A 62 3.90 -18.23 8.38
CA ARG A 62 2.84 -17.74 9.30
C ARG A 62 2.93 -16.23 9.52
N LEU A 63 3.53 -15.52 8.57
CA LEU A 63 3.72 -14.07 8.65
C LEU A 63 2.37 -13.36 8.80
N GLU A 64 2.32 -12.39 9.71
CA GLU A 64 1.17 -11.51 9.91
C GLU A 64 1.40 -10.12 9.31
N ALA A 65 2.66 -9.69 9.20
CA ALA A 65 3.06 -8.43 8.60
C ALA A 65 4.18 -8.65 7.56
N ILE A 66 3.94 -8.14 6.35
CA ILE A 66 4.86 -8.22 5.22
C ILE A 66 5.00 -6.82 4.64
N ASN A 67 6.22 -6.27 4.62
CA ASN A 67 6.55 -5.01 3.98
C ASN A 67 7.69 -5.19 2.98
N ILE A 68 7.33 -5.17 1.70
CA ILE A 68 8.27 -5.29 0.61
C ILE A 68 8.26 -3.98 -0.17
N ARG A 69 9.45 -3.39 -0.35
CA ARG A 69 9.63 -2.14 -1.10
C ARG A 69 10.76 -2.23 -2.12
N GLY A 70 10.51 -1.67 -3.29
CA GLY A 70 11.55 -1.41 -4.28
C GLY A 70 11.88 -2.63 -5.14
N GLY A 71 11.28 -2.66 -6.32
CA GLY A 71 11.42 -3.73 -7.29
C GLY A 71 10.67 -3.45 -8.58
N ASN A 72 10.56 -4.45 -9.43
CA ASN A 72 9.78 -4.38 -10.66
C ASN A 72 9.19 -5.76 -11.00
N ILE A 73 8.00 -6.05 -10.45
CA ILE A 73 7.33 -7.34 -10.64
C ILE A 73 6.26 -7.29 -11.74
N LYS A 74 5.77 -6.09 -12.10
CA LYS A 74 4.67 -5.83 -13.04
C LYS A 74 3.30 -6.41 -12.63
N THR A 75 3.25 -7.66 -12.18
CA THR A 75 2.06 -8.36 -11.68
C THR A 75 2.48 -9.39 -10.63
N PHE A 76 1.52 -10.04 -9.96
CA PHE A 76 1.76 -11.12 -9.00
C PHE A 76 0.52 -11.99 -8.80
N ASP A 77 0.74 -13.26 -8.49
CA ASP A 77 -0.29 -14.15 -7.99
C ASP A 77 -0.52 -13.90 -6.50
N ILE A 78 -1.80 -13.81 -6.09
CA ILE A 78 -2.15 -13.58 -4.69
C ILE A 78 -1.71 -14.74 -3.79
N ASP A 79 -1.53 -15.94 -4.36
CA ASP A 79 -1.17 -17.13 -3.63
C ASP A 79 0.24 -17.07 -3.03
N LEU A 80 1.11 -16.19 -3.57
CA LEU A 80 2.45 -15.92 -3.04
C LEU A 80 2.47 -15.41 -1.59
N PHE A 81 1.34 -14.92 -1.06
CA PHE A 81 1.26 -14.36 0.29
C PHE A 81 0.44 -15.26 1.23
N PRO A 82 0.88 -15.49 2.47
CA PRO A 82 0.24 -16.43 3.38
C PRO A 82 -1.13 -15.92 3.84
N VAL A 83 -2.09 -16.83 4.05
CA VAL A 83 -3.45 -16.48 4.52
C VAL A 83 -3.48 -15.88 5.93
N SER A 84 -2.41 -16.01 6.70
CA SER A 84 -2.23 -15.40 8.02
C SER A 84 -1.98 -13.89 7.97
N VAL A 85 -1.65 -13.34 6.80
CA VAL A 85 -1.25 -11.93 6.68
C VAL A 85 -2.40 -11.00 7.07
N LYS A 86 -2.08 -10.05 7.95
CA LYS A 86 -2.96 -8.97 8.42
C LYS A 86 -2.56 -7.62 7.82
N HIS A 87 -1.27 -7.43 7.55
CA HIS A 87 -0.72 -6.21 6.97
C HIS A 87 0.18 -6.57 5.79
N LEU A 88 -0.21 -6.16 4.58
CA LEU A 88 0.56 -6.40 3.36
C LEU A 88 0.91 -5.06 2.71
N THR A 89 2.20 -4.77 2.58
CA THR A 89 2.72 -3.59 1.89
C THR A 89 3.61 -4.03 0.74
N LEU A 90 3.25 -3.62 -0.48
CA LEU A 90 4.00 -3.83 -1.72
C LEU A 90 4.24 -2.46 -2.37
N MET A 91 5.25 -1.75 -1.88
CA MET A 91 5.50 -0.34 -2.24
C MET A 91 6.55 -0.22 -3.34
N GLU A 92 6.33 0.64 -4.33
CA GLU A 92 7.31 0.90 -5.41
C GLU A 92 7.81 -0.40 -6.08
N MET A 93 6.89 -1.32 -6.35
CA MET A 93 7.17 -2.65 -6.92
C MET A 93 6.95 -2.69 -8.43
N GLY A 94 6.66 -1.55 -9.06
CA GLY A 94 6.39 -1.46 -10.50
C GLY A 94 5.14 -2.21 -10.94
N ILE A 95 4.19 -2.45 -10.03
CA ILE A 95 2.97 -3.22 -10.31
C ILE A 95 2.07 -2.41 -11.26
N GLN A 96 1.66 -3.03 -12.35
CA GLN A 96 0.76 -2.47 -13.37
C GLN A 96 -0.57 -3.20 -13.39
N GLU A 97 -0.56 -4.50 -13.07
CA GLU A 97 -1.75 -5.36 -13.02
C GLU A 97 -1.85 -6.04 -11.66
N LEU A 98 -3.08 -6.16 -11.15
CA LEU A 98 -3.38 -6.84 -9.90
C LEU A 98 -4.08 -8.17 -10.17
N PRO A 99 -3.93 -9.17 -9.29
CA PRO A 99 -4.76 -10.37 -9.36
C PRO A 99 -6.24 -10.00 -9.19
N ALA A 100 -7.13 -10.80 -9.80
CA ALA A 100 -8.56 -10.51 -9.82
C ALA A 100 -9.22 -10.53 -8.42
N SER A 101 -8.61 -11.19 -7.43
CA SER A 101 -9.16 -11.31 -6.08
C SER A 101 -8.07 -11.42 -5.00
N PHE A 102 -8.36 -10.81 -3.86
CA PHE A 102 -7.62 -10.87 -2.60
C PHE A 102 -8.46 -11.59 -1.51
N GLU A 103 -9.64 -12.14 -1.83
CA GLU A 103 -10.57 -12.73 -0.86
C GLU A 103 -9.98 -13.94 -0.10
N ARG A 104 -8.92 -14.59 -0.63
CA ARG A 104 -8.19 -15.65 0.07
C ARG A 104 -7.54 -15.14 1.36
N LEU A 105 -7.10 -13.89 1.38
CA LEU A 105 -6.45 -13.25 2.53
C LEU A 105 -7.50 -12.74 3.53
N LYS A 106 -8.26 -13.69 4.11
CA LYS A 106 -9.41 -13.41 4.99
C LYS A 106 -9.06 -12.65 6.28
N ASN A 107 -7.78 -12.62 6.64
CA ASN A 107 -7.28 -11.90 7.82
C ASN A 107 -6.70 -10.53 7.47
N LEU A 108 -6.65 -10.16 6.18
CA LEU A 108 -6.03 -8.92 5.72
C LEU A 108 -6.83 -7.72 6.22
N ARG A 109 -6.17 -6.85 6.99
CA ARG A 109 -6.72 -5.63 7.58
C ARG A 109 -6.20 -4.38 6.88
N LYS A 110 -4.93 -4.38 6.45
CA LYS A 110 -4.34 -3.26 5.70
C LYS A 110 -3.60 -3.76 4.48
N LEU A 111 -3.85 -3.09 3.35
CA LEU A 111 -3.16 -3.30 2.10
C LEU A 111 -2.55 -1.97 1.64
N SER A 112 -1.24 -1.93 1.39
CA SER A 112 -0.59 -0.81 0.73
C SER A 112 0.02 -1.25 -0.59
N LEU A 113 -0.35 -0.55 -1.66
CA LEU A 113 0.16 -0.67 -3.02
C LEU A 113 0.76 0.66 -3.48
N MET A 114 1.18 1.50 -2.53
CA MET A 114 1.67 2.84 -2.81
C MET A 114 2.83 2.87 -3.81
N GLY A 115 2.85 3.87 -4.68
CA GLY A 115 3.97 4.11 -5.61
C GLY A 115 4.06 3.08 -6.74
N ASN A 116 2.99 2.35 -7.04
CA ASN A 116 2.90 1.46 -8.20
C ASN A 116 2.32 2.19 -9.43
N GLN A 117 2.09 1.48 -10.53
CA GLN A 117 1.68 2.03 -11.83
C GLN A 117 0.29 1.51 -12.25
N LEU A 118 -0.69 1.70 -11.38
CA LEU A 118 -2.04 1.13 -11.48
C LEU A 118 -2.99 2.00 -12.33
N LYS A 119 -2.53 2.43 -13.51
CA LYS A 119 -3.27 3.40 -14.34
C LYS A 119 -4.64 2.90 -14.83
N ALA A 120 -4.71 1.61 -15.19
CA ALA A 120 -5.90 0.96 -15.70
C ALA A 120 -6.08 -0.38 -14.97
N VAL A 121 -6.83 -0.35 -13.86
CA VAL A 121 -7.08 -1.51 -13.02
C VAL A 121 -8.40 -2.14 -13.40
N ASN A 122 -8.38 -3.43 -13.70
CA ASN A 122 -9.60 -4.24 -13.81
C ASN A 122 -10.28 -4.35 -12.43
N SER A 123 -11.55 -4.74 -12.39
CA SER A 123 -12.23 -4.94 -11.10
C SER A 123 -11.48 -5.97 -10.24
N VAL A 124 -11.16 -5.60 -9.00
CA VAL A 124 -10.45 -6.44 -8.03
C VAL A 124 -11.33 -6.71 -6.82
N LYS A 125 -11.56 -7.98 -6.50
CA LYS A 125 -12.27 -8.37 -5.29
C LYS A 125 -11.38 -8.28 -4.06
N LEU A 126 -11.57 -7.25 -3.24
CA LEU A 126 -10.91 -7.13 -1.93
C LEU A 126 -11.66 -7.92 -0.85
N PRO A 127 -10.99 -8.38 0.22
CA PRO A 127 -11.62 -9.05 1.36
C PRO A 127 -12.37 -8.02 2.23
N ALA A 128 -13.50 -7.52 1.75
CA ALA A 128 -14.23 -6.41 2.35
C ALA A 128 -14.76 -6.68 3.78
N SER A 129 -14.85 -7.94 4.19
CA SER A 129 -15.21 -8.32 5.56
C SER A 129 -14.12 -8.05 6.59
N SER A 130 -12.85 -8.00 6.17
CA SER A 130 -11.69 -7.83 7.06
C SER A 130 -10.85 -6.59 6.75
N LEU A 131 -10.85 -6.13 5.49
CA LEU A 131 -10.00 -5.02 5.05
C LEU A 131 -10.52 -3.69 5.60
N GLU A 132 -9.71 -3.03 6.41
CA GLU A 132 -10.03 -1.76 7.06
C GLU A 132 -9.41 -0.58 6.32
N ALA A 133 -8.22 -0.76 5.74
CA ALA A 133 -7.48 0.30 5.07
C ALA A 133 -6.81 -0.17 3.77
N LEU A 134 -6.92 0.66 2.73
CA LEU A 134 -6.23 0.53 1.46
C LEU A 134 -5.41 1.80 1.19
N ASP A 135 -4.13 1.64 0.96
CA ASP A 135 -3.23 2.72 0.55
C ASP A 135 -2.82 2.50 -0.91
N ILE A 136 -3.29 3.39 -1.79
CA ILE A 136 -3.05 3.42 -3.23
C ILE A 136 -2.59 4.82 -3.64
N ARG A 137 -1.81 5.47 -2.75
CA ARG A 137 -1.20 6.76 -3.06
C ARG A 137 -0.20 6.62 -4.21
N GLN A 138 -0.08 7.68 -5.01
CA GLN A 138 0.88 7.79 -6.10
C GLN A 138 0.88 6.57 -7.06
N CYS A 139 -0.32 6.17 -7.51
CA CYS A 139 -0.50 4.98 -8.33
C CYS A 139 -0.89 5.28 -9.80
N ASP A 140 -0.88 6.55 -10.22
CA ASP A 140 -1.42 7.05 -11.51
C ASP A 140 -2.88 6.62 -11.77
N LEU A 141 -3.69 6.47 -10.72
CA LEU A 141 -5.06 5.98 -10.84
C LEU A 141 -5.94 6.91 -11.67
N ARG A 142 -6.78 6.31 -12.52
CA ARG A 142 -7.91 6.99 -13.19
C ARG A 142 -9.23 6.81 -12.48
N LEU A 143 -9.44 5.69 -11.79
CA LEU A 143 -10.70 5.32 -11.14
C LEU A 143 -10.43 4.69 -9.76
N ILE A 144 -11.35 4.89 -8.82
CA ILE A 144 -11.41 4.19 -7.52
C ILE A 144 -12.34 2.98 -7.61
N SER A 145 -13.40 3.04 -8.43
CA SER A 145 -14.42 1.99 -8.52
C SER A 145 -13.92 0.54 -8.72
N PRO A 146 -12.81 0.26 -9.44
CA PRO A 146 -12.31 -1.12 -9.58
C PRO A 146 -11.98 -1.80 -8.24
N PHE A 147 -11.58 -1.03 -7.21
CA PHE A 147 -11.24 -1.55 -5.89
C PHE A 147 -12.46 -1.78 -4.98
N LEU A 148 -13.65 -1.39 -5.44
CA LEU A 148 -14.86 -1.32 -4.60
C LEU A 148 -15.91 -2.36 -4.96
N VAL A 149 -15.64 -3.24 -5.93
CA VAL A 149 -16.62 -4.24 -6.39
C VAL A 149 -17.14 -5.14 -5.27
N SER A 150 -16.28 -5.54 -4.33
CA SER A 150 -16.70 -6.34 -3.15
C SER A 150 -17.66 -5.59 -2.23
N MET A 151 -17.59 -4.25 -2.16
CA MET A 151 -18.45 -3.46 -1.28
C MET A 151 -19.90 -3.36 -1.77
N TYR A 152 -20.16 -3.68 -3.04
CA TYR A 152 -21.53 -3.77 -3.58
C TYR A 152 -22.20 -5.11 -3.28
N GLU A 153 -21.46 -6.11 -2.81
CA GLU A 153 -22.01 -7.43 -2.49
C GLU A 153 -22.80 -7.37 -1.17
N GLU A 154 -24.00 -7.97 -1.12
CA GLU A 154 -24.92 -7.90 0.03
C GLU A 154 -24.27 -8.37 1.35
N LYS A 155 -23.39 -9.38 1.29
CA LYS A 155 -22.63 -9.87 2.46
C LYS A 155 -21.74 -8.79 3.10
N ASN A 156 -21.39 -7.74 2.35
CA ASN A 156 -20.49 -6.66 2.74
C ASN A 156 -21.20 -5.32 2.95
N LYS A 157 -22.53 -5.27 3.06
CA LYS A 157 -23.30 -4.00 3.18
C LYS A 157 -22.88 -3.08 4.34
N ASN A 158 -22.32 -3.66 5.40
CA ASN A 158 -21.86 -2.94 6.59
C ASN A 158 -20.33 -2.75 6.62
N ALA A 159 -19.62 -3.18 5.57
CA ALA A 159 -18.18 -3.04 5.48
C ALA A 159 -17.78 -1.57 5.52
N LYS A 160 -16.70 -1.28 6.24
CA LYS A 160 -16.09 0.04 6.30
C LYS A 160 -14.69 -0.05 5.71
N LEU A 161 -14.37 0.85 4.79
CA LEU A 161 -13.08 0.88 4.14
C LEU A 161 -12.58 2.32 4.07
N ARG A 162 -11.35 2.54 4.55
CA ARG A 162 -10.62 3.79 4.34
C ARG A 162 -9.65 3.62 3.19
N ILE A 163 -9.70 4.53 2.22
CA ILE A 163 -8.76 4.55 1.09
C ILE A 163 -7.94 5.83 1.12
N GLN A 164 -6.62 5.69 1.09
CA GLN A 164 -5.68 6.77 0.86
C GLN A 164 -5.26 6.74 -0.61
N ALA A 165 -5.58 7.81 -1.34
CA ALA A 165 -5.41 7.90 -2.79
C ALA A 165 -4.85 9.27 -3.22
N THR A 166 -4.12 9.95 -2.33
CA THR A 166 -3.34 11.15 -2.67
C THR A 166 -2.27 10.83 -3.73
N GLY A 167 -1.86 11.83 -4.51
CA GLY A 167 -0.88 11.68 -5.59
C GLY A 167 -1.42 11.09 -6.89
N ASN A 168 -2.72 10.83 -7.00
CA ASN A 168 -3.38 10.37 -8.23
C ASN A 168 -4.03 11.55 -8.96
N LEU A 169 -3.24 12.35 -9.68
CA LEU A 169 -3.69 13.62 -10.27
C LEU A 169 -4.71 13.45 -11.41
N ASN A 170 -4.76 12.27 -12.04
CA ASN A 170 -5.66 11.95 -13.15
C ASN A 170 -6.96 11.27 -12.71
N LEU A 171 -7.26 11.27 -11.41
CA LEU A 171 -8.39 10.55 -10.85
C LEU A 171 -9.73 11.20 -11.25
N SER A 172 -10.67 10.38 -11.71
CA SER A 172 -11.99 10.86 -12.17
C SER A 172 -12.86 11.36 -11.01
N VAL A 173 -13.16 12.66 -11.02
CA VAL A 173 -14.11 13.29 -10.08
C VAL A 173 -15.49 12.66 -10.15
N ILE A 174 -15.95 12.27 -11.34
CA ILE A 174 -17.25 11.64 -11.54
C ILE A 174 -17.28 10.26 -10.86
N ASP A 175 -16.21 9.48 -11.01
CA ASP A 175 -16.09 8.17 -10.37
C ASP A 175 -16.11 8.30 -8.84
N VAL A 176 -15.28 9.19 -8.30
CA VAL A 176 -15.23 9.50 -6.86
C VAL A 176 -16.62 9.88 -6.32
N ARG A 177 -17.33 10.79 -6.98
CA ARG A 177 -18.66 11.22 -6.55
C ARG A 177 -19.67 10.06 -6.59
N LYS A 178 -19.62 9.21 -7.62
CA LYS A 178 -20.49 8.04 -7.74
C LYS A 178 -20.27 7.06 -6.58
N VAL A 179 -19.03 6.69 -6.31
CA VAL A 179 -18.73 5.70 -5.25
C VAL A 179 -19.02 6.25 -3.86
N MET A 180 -18.73 7.53 -3.61
CA MET A 180 -19.03 8.19 -2.33
C MET A 180 -20.53 8.27 -2.04
N LYS A 181 -21.35 8.48 -3.08
CA LYS A 181 -22.81 8.47 -2.97
C LYS A 181 -23.35 7.08 -2.65
N ALA A 182 -22.83 6.06 -3.35
CA ALA A 182 -23.33 4.69 -3.32
C ALA A 182 -22.91 3.94 -2.05
N ILE A 183 -21.64 4.00 -1.65
CA ILE A 183 -21.09 3.15 -0.59
C ILE A 183 -20.98 3.97 0.69
N LYS A 184 -21.83 3.75 1.68
CA LYS A 184 -21.86 4.55 2.93
C LYS A 184 -20.67 4.30 3.86
N GLY A 185 -20.11 3.09 3.86
CA GLY A 185 -18.95 2.71 4.68
C GLY A 185 -17.60 3.19 4.13
N LEU A 186 -17.58 3.89 2.99
CA LEU A 186 -16.34 4.36 2.35
C LEU A 186 -15.89 5.71 2.93
N SER A 187 -14.61 5.79 3.26
CA SER A 187 -13.88 7.03 3.55
C SER A 187 -12.71 7.19 2.58
N LEU A 188 -12.56 8.36 1.97
CA LEU A 188 -11.51 8.67 1.00
C LEU A 188 -10.64 9.84 1.44
N GLU A 189 -9.33 9.69 1.26
CA GLU A 189 -8.35 10.76 1.37
C GLU A 189 -7.70 10.99 0.00
N LEU A 190 -7.90 12.17 -0.57
CA LEU A 190 -7.48 12.53 -1.94
C LEU A 190 -6.56 13.75 -1.93
N SER A 191 -5.81 13.93 -3.02
CA SER A 191 -5.10 15.19 -3.25
C SER A 191 -6.10 16.31 -3.53
N LYS A 192 -5.77 17.53 -3.11
CA LYS A 192 -6.52 18.72 -3.50
C LYS A 192 -6.24 19.09 -4.98
N PHE A 193 -6.82 18.33 -5.91
CA PHE A 193 -6.69 18.57 -7.35
C PHE A 193 -7.97 19.12 -8.02
N ASP A 194 -9.11 19.07 -7.33
CA ASP A 194 -10.42 19.47 -7.87
C ASP A 194 -11.22 20.29 -6.86
N GLU A 195 -11.86 21.36 -7.33
CA GLU A 195 -12.62 22.28 -6.47
C GLU A 195 -13.95 21.70 -6.00
N THR A 196 -14.59 20.86 -6.81
CA THR A 196 -15.87 20.23 -6.44
C THR A 196 -15.65 19.23 -5.31
N LEU A 197 -14.61 18.39 -5.42
CA LEU A 197 -14.25 17.45 -4.36
C LEU A 197 -13.80 18.17 -3.08
N ARG A 198 -13.10 19.30 -3.22
CA ARG A 198 -12.76 20.17 -2.09
C ARG A 198 -14.02 20.67 -1.37
N GLU A 199 -15.00 21.19 -2.11
CA GLU A 199 -16.23 21.68 -1.49
C GLU A 199 -17.00 20.55 -0.81
N ILE A 200 -17.09 19.36 -1.43
CA ILE A 200 -17.70 18.19 -0.79
C ILE A 200 -16.96 17.80 0.50
N SER A 201 -15.63 17.88 0.52
CA SER A 201 -14.83 17.55 1.71
C SER A 201 -15.11 18.48 2.90
N ASN A 202 -15.43 19.75 2.64
CA ASN A 202 -15.80 20.71 3.70
C ASN A 202 -17.10 20.32 4.42
N HIS A 203 -17.99 19.59 3.75
CA HIS A 203 -19.31 19.21 4.26
C HIS A 203 -19.44 17.70 4.57
N SER A 204 -18.36 16.92 4.45
CA SER A 204 -18.40 15.47 4.59
C SER A 204 -17.16 14.93 5.30
N SER A 205 -17.34 14.38 6.51
CA SER A 205 -16.27 13.70 7.25
C SER A 205 -15.73 12.43 6.58
N ARG A 206 -16.38 11.98 5.50
CA ARG A 206 -15.99 10.78 4.74
C ARG A 206 -15.06 11.09 3.57
N LEU A 207 -14.87 12.36 3.22
CA LEU A 207 -13.95 12.78 2.16
C LEU A 207 -13.00 13.82 2.74
N SER A 208 -11.69 13.58 2.63
CA SER A 208 -10.65 14.55 2.95
C SER A 208 -9.84 14.88 1.70
N CYS A 209 -9.49 16.16 1.55
CA CYS A 209 -8.66 16.66 0.45
C CYS A 209 -7.41 17.34 1.03
N MET A 210 -6.25 16.69 0.89
CA MET A 210 -5.00 17.13 1.53
C MET A 210 -4.18 18.06 0.63
N HIS A 211 -3.54 19.05 1.25
CA HIS A 211 -2.43 19.82 0.64
C HIS A 211 -1.13 19.10 0.94
N GLY A 212 -0.20 19.11 0.00
CA GLY A 212 1.20 18.74 0.28
C GLY A 212 1.77 17.68 -0.63
N ILE A 213 3.03 17.92 -0.99
CA ILE A 213 3.93 16.98 -1.65
C ILE A 213 4.11 15.80 -0.69
N PHE A 214 3.70 14.62 -1.14
CA PHE A 214 3.86 13.41 -0.38
C PHE A 214 5.34 12.99 -0.38
N ASP A 215 5.95 12.86 0.81
CA ASP A 215 7.30 12.30 0.98
C ASP A 215 7.21 10.77 1.10
N PRO A 216 7.66 10.00 0.09
CA PRO A 216 7.65 8.54 0.10
C PRO A 216 8.67 7.93 1.08
N TYR A 217 9.47 8.75 1.77
CA TYR A 217 10.44 8.33 2.79
C TYR A 217 10.04 8.74 4.20
N ALA A 218 8.90 9.42 4.40
CA ALA A 218 8.40 9.74 5.72
C ALA A 218 8.02 8.44 6.46
N ASP A 219 8.69 8.19 7.57
CA ASP A 219 8.50 7.00 8.41
C ASP A 219 7.02 6.85 8.84
N GLU A 220 6.47 5.63 8.68
CA GLU A 220 5.06 5.29 8.95
C GLU A 220 4.65 5.50 10.43
N THR A 221 5.59 5.80 11.32
CA THR A 221 5.38 6.04 12.76
C THR A 221 4.65 7.36 13.06
N LYS A 222 4.59 8.32 12.13
CA LYS A 222 3.92 9.61 12.36
C LYS A 222 2.41 9.62 12.08
N ALA A 223 1.83 8.54 11.54
CA ALA A 223 0.42 8.51 11.17
C ALA A 223 -0.57 8.35 12.36
N SER A 224 -0.09 8.26 13.61
CA SER A 224 -0.95 8.13 14.80
C SER A 224 -0.96 9.33 15.75
N GLY A 225 -0.42 10.49 15.37
CA GLY A 225 -0.45 11.70 16.21
C GLY A 225 -1.20 12.85 15.54
N LYS A 226 -2.33 13.27 16.12
CA LYS A 226 -2.79 14.65 15.93
C LYS A 226 -1.70 15.59 16.48
N SER A 227 -1.25 16.55 15.69
CA SER A 227 -1.23 17.97 16.08
C SER A 227 -0.54 18.81 15.02
N ASP A 228 -1.11 19.99 14.85
CA ASP A 228 -0.66 21.15 14.08
C ASP A 228 0.84 21.43 14.21
N ILE A 229 1.49 21.70 13.08
CA ILE A 229 2.68 22.53 13.03
C ILE A 229 2.54 23.46 11.83
N ILE A 230 2.23 24.72 12.13
CA ILE A 230 2.53 25.87 11.30
C ILE A 230 4.06 25.88 11.14
N LEU A 231 4.55 25.71 9.92
CA LEU A 231 5.93 26.02 9.59
C LEU A 231 5.93 27.43 8.99
N ASP A 232 6.17 28.41 9.85
CA ASP A 232 6.69 29.71 9.43
C ASP A 232 8.03 29.46 8.75
N TYR A 233 8.05 29.63 7.42
CA TYR A 233 9.28 29.69 6.65
C TYR A 233 9.68 31.16 6.58
N ASP A 234 10.51 31.60 7.51
CA ASP A 234 11.28 32.83 7.36
C ASP A 234 12.23 32.63 6.18
N SER A 235 11.92 33.33 5.09
CA SER A 235 12.74 33.42 3.88
C SER A 235 13.41 34.79 3.85
N ASP A 236 14.23 35.09 4.85
CA ASP A 236 15.21 36.17 4.79
C ASP A 236 16.59 35.54 4.63
N ASP A 237 16.98 35.27 3.39
CA ASP A 237 18.38 35.16 2.96
C ASP A 237 18.48 35.17 1.43
N LEU A 238 18.03 36.26 0.82
CA LEU A 238 18.32 36.59 -0.58
C LEU A 238 18.47 38.10 -0.78
N TYR A 239 19.32 38.77 -0.02
CA TYR A 239 19.93 40.05 -0.44
C TYR A 239 21.20 40.31 0.39
N ASN A 240 22.36 40.13 -0.22
CA ASN A 240 23.45 41.10 -0.14
C ASN A 240 24.47 40.81 -1.25
N GLY A 241 24.49 41.72 -2.21
CA GLY A 241 25.58 41.83 -3.17
C GLY A 241 26.74 42.61 -2.60
N SER A 242 27.94 42.25 -3.04
CA SER A 242 29.02 43.16 -3.43
C SER A 242 29.86 42.45 -4.47
#